data_AF-A0A933RQC3-F1
#
_entry.id   AF-A0A933RQC3-F1
#
_cell.length_a   1.000
_cell.length_b   1.000
_cell.length_c   1.000
_cell.angle_alpha   90.00
_cell.angle_beta   90.00
_cell.angle_gamma   90.00
#
_symmetry.space_group_name_H-M   'P 1'
#
loop_
_entity.id
_entity.type
_entity.pdbx_description
1 polymer ?
#
loop_
_entity_poly.entity_id
_entity_poly.type
_entity_poly.pdbx_seq_one_letter_code
_entity_poly.pdbx_strand_id
1 'polypeptide(L)'
;MAQRLWTRQFRRSPLSELGWHDDRGNLTRFLSDPAVPPTNNLAEREIRPAVKARKVSQCSKTWRGARARECHLSITRTTQRKISGSLVEAMYLKYRAARTVARAASP
;
A
#
# COMPACT_ATOMS: atom_id res chain seq x y z
N MET A 1 5.83 29.21 0.88
CA MET A 1 7.11 28.50 0.73
C MET A 1 7.00 26.96 0.64
N ALA A 2 5.95 26.32 1.18
CA ALA A 2 5.78 24.86 1.17
C ALA A 2 5.31 24.21 -0.16
N GLN A 3 4.77 24.99 -1.11
CA GLN A 3 4.30 24.47 -2.41
C GLN A 3 5.43 24.08 -3.38
N ARG A 4 6.65 24.59 -3.19
CA ARG A 4 7.79 24.34 -4.09
C ARG A 4 8.54 23.02 -3.85
N LEU A 5 8.34 22.38 -2.69
CA LEU A 5 9.01 21.12 -2.35
C LEU A 5 8.20 19.89 -2.79
N TRP A 6 6.88 20.02 -2.96
CA TRP A 6 6.02 18.91 -3.37
C TRP A 6 6.12 18.58 -4.87
N THR A 7 6.39 19.58 -5.71
CA THR A 7 6.48 19.45 -7.17
C THR A 7 7.79 18.83 -7.67
N ARG A 8 8.80 18.65 -6.81
CA ARG A 8 10.10 18.06 -7.21
C ARG A 8 10.09 16.53 -7.26
N GLN A 9 9.23 15.84 -6.49
CA GLN A 9 9.21 14.37 -6.43
C GLN A 9 8.54 13.72 -7.66
N PHE A 10 7.73 14.46 -8.42
CA PHE A 10 6.91 13.96 -9.53
C PHE A 10 7.32 14.51 -10.91
N ARG A 11 8.63 14.65 -11.18
CA ARG A 11 9.11 15.15 -12.48
C ARG A 11 9.56 14.01 -13.39
N ARG A 12 8.67 13.07 -13.67
CA ARG A 12 8.75 12.26 -14.87
C ARG A 12 7.44 12.45 -15.63
N SER A 13 7.57 12.69 -16.93
CA SER A 13 6.39 12.78 -17.79
C SER A 13 5.66 11.42 -17.73
N PRO A 14 4.33 11.39 -17.69
CA PRO A 14 3.58 10.14 -17.82
C PRO A 14 4.04 9.32 -19.04
N LEU A 15 4.40 10.00 -20.14
CA LEU A 15 4.95 9.37 -21.34
C LEU A 15 6.33 8.73 -21.10
N SER A 16 7.19 9.38 -20.31
CA SER A 16 8.50 8.81 -19.97
C SER A 16 8.39 7.61 -19.03
N GLU A 17 7.39 7.58 -18.15
CA GLU A 17 7.13 6.42 -17.29
C GLU A 17 6.55 5.27 -18.11
N LEU A 18 5.60 5.55 -18.99
CA LEU A 18 5.05 4.56 -19.91
C LEU A 18 6.14 3.95 -20.80
N GLY A 19 7.02 4.77 -21.37
CA GLY A 19 8.17 4.31 -22.15
C GLY A 19 9.09 3.38 -21.36
N TRP A 20 9.43 3.74 -20.12
CA TRP A 20 10.24 2.87 -19.25
C TRP A 20 9.59 1.52 -18.94
N HIS A 21 8.25 1.49 -18.80
CA HIS A 21 7.51 0.25 -18.61
C HIS A 21 7.45 -0.57 -19.90
N ASP A 22 7.34 0.07 -21.06
CA ASP A 22 7.33 -0.57 -22.37
C ASP A 22 8.68 -1.19 -22.72
N ASP A 23 9.78 -0.46 -22.51
CA ASP A 23 11.17 -0.94 -22.71
C ASP A 23 11.46 -2.21 -21.90
N ARG A 24 10.77 -2.41 -20.77
CA ARG A 24 10.88 -3.58 -19.89
C ARG A 24 9.85 -4.67 -20.19
N GLY A 25 9.03 -4.47 -21.21
CA GLY A 25 7.94 -5.36 -21.61
C GLY A 25 6.81 -5.45 -20.59
N ASN A 26 6.67 -4.51 -19.66
CA ASN A 26 5.66 -4.58 -18.60
C ASN A 26 4.25 -4.29 -19.11
N LEU A 27 4.11 -3.57 -20.23
CA LEU A 27 2.80 -3.22 -20.80
C LEU A 27 2.16 -4.41 -21.52
N THR A 28 2.97 -5.22 -22.21
CA THR A 28 2.52 -6.33 -23.07
C THR A 28 2.83 -7.71 -22.52
N ARG A 29 3.43 -7.82 -21.31
CA ARG A 29 3.82 -9.11 -20.70
C ARG A 29 2.71 -10.16 -20.68
N PHE A 30 1.46 -9.75 -20.52
CA PHE A 30 0.30 -10.65 -20.48
C PHE A 30 0.06 -11.40 -21.81
N LEU A 31 0.61 -10.92 -22.93
CA LEU A 31 0.54 -11.61 -24.22
C LEU A 31 1.49 -12.82 -24.29
N SER A 32 2.60 -12.77 -23.54
CA SER A 32 3.64 -13.80 -23.56
C SER A 32 3.67 -14.68 -22.31
N ASP A 33 3.24 -14.16 -21.15
CA ASP A 33 3.25 -14.85 -19.87
C ASP A 33 1.81 -15.10 -19.39
N PRO A 34 1.31 -16.35 -19.44
CA PRO A 34 -0.05 -16.68 -19.01
C PRO A 34 -0.25 -16.53 -17.49
N ALA A 35 0.81 -16.42 -16.69
CA ALA A 35 0.70 -16.16 -15.25
C ALA A 35 0.35 -14.69 -14.96
N VAL A 36 0.52 -13.77 -15.93
CA VAL A 36 0.16 -12.36 -15.81
C VAL A 36 -1.27 -12.14 -16.32
N PRO A 37 -2.22 -11.74 -15.45
CA PRO A 37 -3.58 -11.47 -15.90
C PRO A 37 -3.63 -10.34 -16.94
N PRO A 38 -4.48 -10.44 -17.98
CA PRO A 38 -4.57 -9.46 -19.07
C PRO A 38 -5.09 -8.09 -18.63
N THR A 39 -5.59 -7.97 -17.39
CA THR A 39 -6.15 -6.73 -16.86
C THR A 39 -5.10 -5.81 -16.22
N ASN A 40 -3.84 -6.26 -16.06
CA ASN A 40 -2.68 -5.52 -15.52
C ASN A 40 -3.01 -4.44 -14.46
N ASN A 41 -3.90 -4.76 -13.51
CA ASN A 41 -4.39 -3.80 -12.51
C ASN A 41 -4.27 -4.34 -11.08
N LEU A 42 -3.53 -5.44 -10.87
CA LEU A 42 -3.40 -6.06 -9.55
C LEU A 42 -2.81 -5.06 -8.56
N ALA A 43 -1.71 -4.40 -8.90
CA ALA A 43 -1.08 -3.39 -8.04
C ALA A 43 -2.05 -2.24 -7.71
N GLU A 44 -2.79 -1.76 -8.71
CA GLU A 44 -3.80 -0.72 -8.53
C GLU A 44 -4.96 -1.18 -7.61
N ARG A 45 -5.45 -2.40 -7.82
CA ARG A 45 -6.51 -3.01 -7.00
C ARG A 45 -6.07 -3.22 -5.56
N GLU A 46 -4.81 -3.57 -5.34
CA GLU A 46 -4.23 -3.74 -4.01
C GLU A 46 -4.13 -2.40 -3.26
N ILE A 47 -3.77 -1.30 -3.93
CA ILE A 47 -3.60 0.01 -3.28
C ILE A 47 -4.91 0.79 -3.15
N ARG A 48 -5.90 0.56 -4.03
CA ARG A 48 -7.20 1.27 -4.05
C ARG A 48 -7.93 1.32 -2.70
N PRO A 49 -8.03 0.23 -1.92
CA PRO A 49 -8.66 0.27 -0.60
C PRO A 49 -7.99 1.27 0.34
N ALA A 50 -6.66 1.36 0.34
CA ALA A 50 -5.91 2.29 1.18
C ALA A 50 -6.14 3.74 0.75
N VAL A 51 -6.13 4.02 -0.56
CA VAL A 51 -6.39 5.36 -1.11
C VAL A 51 -7.82 5.80 -0.82
N LYS A 52 -8.81 4.91 -1.03
CA LYS A 52 -10.22 5.17 -0.70
C LYS A 52 -10.39 5.47 0.78
N ALA A 53 -9.87 4.61 1.66
CA ALA A 53 -9.90 4.83 3.11
C ALA A 53 -9.30 6.19 3.48
N ARG A 54 -8.12 6.52 2.92
CA ARG A 54 -7.45 7.81 3.12
C ARG A 54 -8.36 8.99 2.79
N LYS A 55 -9.02 8.92 1.63
CA LYS A 55 -9.89 9.99 1.12
C LYS A 55 -11.13 10.16 1.97
N VAL A 56 -11.84 9.06 2.29
CA VAL A 56 -13.13 9.14 3.00
C VAL A 56 -13.00 9.60 4.45
N SER A 57 -11.81 9.50 5.05
CA SER A 57 -11.57 9.99 6.42
C SER A 57 -10.85 11.35 6.47
N GLN A 58 -10.96 12.16 5.41
CA GLN A 58 -10.37 13.51 5.32
C GLN A 58 -8.83 13.58 5.38
N CYS A 59 -8.13 12.50 5.01
CA CYS A 59 -6.66 12.41 5.06
C CYS A 59 -6.06 12.60 6.47
N SER A 60 -4.76 12.33 6.62
CA SER A 60 -4.06 12.58 7.90
C SER A 60 -3.54 14.02 7.91
N LYS A 61 -3.75 14.75 9.01
CA LYS A 61 -3.26 16.14 9.16
C LYS A 61 -1.80 16.24 9.60
N THR A 62 -1.20 15.14 10.04
CA THR A 62 0.20 15.08 10.47
C THR A 62 0.93 13.93 9.78
N TRP A 63 2.24 14.09 9.59
CA TRP A 63 3.10 13.03 9.04
C TRP A 63 3.09 11.76 9.91
N ARG A 64 3.14 11.93 11.23
CA ARG A 64 3.04 10.81 12.17
C ARG A 64 1.72 10.05 12.01
N GLY A 65 0.61 10.77 11.87
CA GLY A 65 -0.70 10.18 11.62
C GLY A 65 -0.80 9.51 10.25
N ALA A 66 -0.16 10.06 9.22
CA ALA A 66 -0.08 9.45 7.90
C ALA A 66 0.69 8.12 7.96
N ARG A 67 1.84 8.11 8.64
CA ARG A 67 2.69 6.93 8.79
C ARG A 67 2.03 5.83 9.62
N ALA A 68 1.42 6.18 10.75
CA ALA A 68 0.69 5.21 11.56
C ALA A 68 -0.43 4.53 10.76
N ARG A 69 -1.16 5.32 9.95
CA ARG A 69 -2.22 4.83 9.09
C ARG A 69 -1.71 3.92 7.97
N GLU A 70 -0.62 4.31 7.32
CA GLU A 70 0.03 3.51 6.27
C GLU A 70 0.42 2.13 6.82
N CYS A 71 1.11 2.08 7.96
CA CYS A 71 1.47 0.83 8.62
C CYS A 71 0.23 -0.01 8.96
N HIS A 72 -0.80 0.61 9.54
CA HIS A 72 -2.04 -0.10 9.89
C HIS A 72 -2.71 -0.71 8.67
N LEU A 73 -2.90 0.04 7.59
CA LEU A 73 -3.53 -0.45 6.36
C LEU A 73 -2.71 -1.56 5.69
N SER A 74 -1.37 -1.46 5.73
CA SER A 74 -0.47 -2.50 5.23
C SER A 74 -0.64 -3.82 6.01
N ILE A 75 -0.66 -3.75 7.34
CA ILE A 75 -0.87 -4.92 8.20
C ILE A 75 -2.25 -5.52 7.96
N THR A 76 -3.29 -4.69 7.91
CA THR A 76 -4.67 -5.13 7.66
C THR A 76 -4.77 -5.85 6.31
N ARG A 77 -4.24 -5.25 5.24
CA ARG A 77 -4.30 -5.84 3.89
C ARG A 77 -3.52 -7.15 3.81
N THR A 78 -2.33 -7.19 4.40
CA THR A 78 -1.51 -8.41 4.44
C THR A 78 -2.19 -9.52 5.24
N THR A 79 -2.87 -9.17 6.33
CA THR A 79 -3.62 -10.13 7.15
C THR A 79 -4.82 -10.67 6.36
N GLN A 80 -5.59 -9.81 5.70
CA GLN A 80 -6.70 -10.22 4.83
C GLN A 80 -6.26 -11.20 3.74
N ARG A 81 -5.06 -11.06 3.18
CA ARG A 81 -4.55 -11.98 2.15
C ARG A 81 -4.20 -13.37 2.67
N LYS A 82 -3.88 -13.49 3.96
CA LYS A 82 -3.37 -14.74 4.56
C LYS A 82 -4.44 -15.54 5.29
N ILE A 83 -5.52 -14.89 5.72
CA ILE A 83 -6.56 -15.54 6.51
C ILE A 83 -7.77 -15.86 5.64
N SER A 84 -8.42 -16.97 5.94
CA SER A 84 -9.75 -17.32 5.40
C SER A 84 -10.88 -17.07 6.41
N GLY A 85 -10.56 -16.49 7.58
CA GLY A 85 -11.46 -16.32 8.72
C GLY A 85 -11.62 -14.87 9.17
N SER A 86 -11.94 -14.67 10.45
CA SER A 86 -12.22 -13.34 11.00
C SER A 86 -11.00 -12.43 11.00
N LEU A 87 -11.10 -11.31 10.28
CA LEU A 87 -10.05 -10.27 10.27
C LEU A 87 -9.88 -9.62 11.64
N VAL A 88 -10.97 -9.41 12.37
CA VAL A 88 -10.92 -8.76 13.69
C VAL A 88 -10.12 -9.62 14.65
N GLU A 89 -10.38 -10.93 14.67
CA GLU A 89 -9.67 -11.86 15.53
C GLU A 89 -8.17 -11.94 15.17
N ALA A 90 -7.86 -12.05 13.88
CA ALA A 90 -6.47 -12.08 13.42
C ALA A 90 -5.70 -10.80 13.78
N MET A 91 -6.35 -9.64 13.67
CA MET A 91 -5.76 -8.36 14.06
C MET A 91 -5.60 -8.26 15.59
N TYR A 92 -6.60 -8.71 16.35
CA TYR A 92 -6.52 -8.78 17.82
C TYR A 92 -5.32 -9.59 18.28
N LEU A 93 -5.13 -10.80 17.73
CA LEU A 93 -4.00 -11.67 18.07
C LEU A 93 -2.65 -11.00 17.75
N LYS A 94 -2.54 -10.32 16.59
CA LYS A 94 -1.33 -9.59 16.22
C LYS A 94 -1.01 -8.45 17.19
N TYR A 95 -2.00 -7.63 17.54
CA TYR A 95 -1.79 -6.52 18.48
C TYR A 95 -1.51 -7.01 19.90
N ARG A 96 -2.17 -8.08 20.34
CA ARG A 96 -1.89 -8.71 21.64
C ARG A 96 -0.45 -9.21 21.69
N ALA A 97 0.01 -9.95 20.68
CA ALA A 97 1.38 -10.47 20.63
C ALA A 97 2.40 -9.33 20.66
N ALA A 98 2.21 -8.28 19.84
CA ALA A 98 3.08 -7.11 19.82
C ALA A 98 3.15 -6.41 21.20
N ARG A 99 2.01 -6.30 21.90
CA ARG A 99 1.96 -5.71 23.23
C ARG A 99 2.68 -6.54 24.29
N THR A 100 2.61 -7.86 24.21
CA THR A 100 3.34 -8.76 25.12
C THR A 100 4.86 -8.59 24.95
N VAL A 101 5.34 -8.55 23.71
CA VAL A 101 6.75 -8.30 23.40
C VAL A 101 7.19 -6.93 23.91
N ALA A 102 6.39 -5.88 23.68
CA ALA A 102 6.70 -4.53 24.15
C ALA A 102 6.77 -4.42 25.68
N ARG A 103 5.87 -5.12 26.39
CA ARG A 103 5.89 -5.19 27.86
C ARG A 103 7.10 -5.95 28.40
N ALA A 104 7.47 -7.07 27.78
CA ALA A 104 8.67 -7.82 28.17
C ALA A 104 9.97 -7.06 27.91
N ALA A 105 9.96 -6.08 27.01
CA ALA A 105 11.11 -5.24 26.67
C ALA A 105 11.18 -3.93 27.46
N SER A 106 10.21 -3.67 28.35
CA SER A 106 10.25 -2.52 29.27
C SER A 106 10.86 -2.99 30.61
N PRO A 107 11.90 -2.30 31.14
CA PRO A 107 12.53 -2.65 32.41
C PRO A 107 11.60 -2.48 33.62
#